data_AF-A0A7V6ZPX6-F1
#
_entry.id   AF-A0A7V6ZPX6-F1
#
_cell.length_a   1.000
_cell.length_b   1.000
_cell.length_c   1.000
_cell.angle_alpha   90.00
_cell.angle_beta   90.00
_cell.angle_gamma   90.00
#
_symmetry.space_group_name_H-M   'P 1'
#
loop_
_entity.id
_entity.type
_entity.pdbx_description
1 polymer ?
#
loop_
_entity_poly.entity_id
_entity_poly.type
_entity_poly.pdbx_seq_one_letter_code
_entity_poly.pdbx_strand_id
1 'polypeptide(L)' 'DLIKKIEEYIIWYNTNRPEEKLKGMTPMEYRLSYLKIA' A
#
# COMPACT_ATOMS: atom_id res chain seq x y z
N ASP A 1 -7.33 -14.33 16.94
CA ASP A 1 -8.47 -13.53 16.47
C ASP A 1 -8.28 -13.23 14.99
N LEU A 2 -9.24 -13.60 14.13
CA LEU A 2 -9.14 -13.45 12.68
C LEU A 2 -9.24 -11.98 12.27
N ILE A 3 -10.09 -11.21 12.96
CA ILE A 3 -10.35 -9.80 12.67
C ILE A 3 -9.05 -8.99 12.78
N LYS A 4 -8.35 -9.14 13.90
CA LYS A 4 -7.06 -8.46 14.12
C LYS A 4 -6.02 -8.75 13.03
N LYS A 5 -5.93 -10.01 12.58
CA LYS A 5 -4.98 -10.38 11.51
C LYS A 5 -5.33 -9.74 10.16
N ILE A 6 -6.62 -9.58 9.88
CA ILE A 6 -7.09 -8.89 8.67
C ILE A 6 -6.75 -7.40 8.73
N GLU A 7 -6.99 -6.75 9.87
CA GLU A 7 -6.65 -5.34 10.07
C GLU A 7 -5.14 -5.07 9.92
N GLU A 8 -4.32 -5.89 10.55
CA GLU A 8 -2.86 -5.83 10.44
C GLU A 8 -2.41 -6.03 8.98
N TYR A 9 -3.03 -6.97 8.26
CA TYR A 9 -2.72 -7.20 6.86
C TYR A 9 -3.12 -6.02 5.96
N ILE A 10 -4.27 -5.38 6.21
CA ILE A 10 -4.72 -4.20 5.46
C ILE A 10 -3.71 -3.07 5.60
N ILE A 11 -3.21 -2.82 6.82
CA ILE A 11 -2.21 -1.79 7.09
C ILE A 11 -0.95 -2.13 6.31
N TRP A 12 -0.37 -3.31 6.54
CA TRP A 12 0.88 -3.73 5.89
C TRP A 12 0.79 -3.66 4.36
N TYR A 13 -0.31 -4.12 3.77
CA TYR A 13 -0.52 -4.11 2.33
C TYR A 13 -0.47 -2.69 1.75
N ASN A 14 -1.10 -1.73 2.43
CA ASN A 14 -1.18 -0.36 1.93
C ASN A 14 0.07 0.48 2.19
N THR A 15 0.79 0.22 3.29
CA THR A 15 1.87 1.11 3.77
C THR A 15 3.27 0.50 3.78
N ASN A 16 3.39 -0.83 3.68
CA ASN A 16 4.68 -1.51 3.89
C ASN A 16 5.02 -2.54 2.80
N ARG A 17 4.11 -2.82 1.86
CA ARG A 17 4.33 -3.75 0.77
C ARG A 17 4.86 -3.01 -0.47
N PRO A 18 6.18 -2.94 -0.69
CA PRO A 18 6.74 -2.48 -1.97
C PRO A 18 6.37 -3.47 -3.07
N GLU A 19 6.03 -2.95 -4.25
CA GLU A 19 5.59 -3.76 -5.38
C GLU A 19 6.32 -3.34 -6.65
N GLU A 20 6.94 -4.30 -7.34
CA GLU A 20 7.72 -4.05 -8.56
C GLU A 20 6.88 -3.40 -9.66
N LYS A 21 5.62 -3.84 -9.83
CA LYS A 21 4.68 -3.25 -10.80
C LYS A 21 4.32 -1.79 -10.50
N LEU A 22 4.52 -1.35 -9.25
CA LEU A 22 4.34 0.03 -8.80
C LEU A 22 5.68 0.79 -8.74
N LYS A 23 6.70 0.34 -9.48
CA LYS A 23 8.04 0.95 -9.48
C LYS A 23 8.69 0.93 -8.08
N GLY A 24 8.42 -0.11 -7.30
CA GLY A 24 8.93 -0.26 -5.93
C GLY A 24 8.15 0.53 -4.88
N MET A 25 7.12 1.28 -5.26
CA MET A 25 6.26 2.00 -4.32
C MET A 25 5.26 1.07 -3.63
N THR A 26 4.81 1.48 -2.45
CA THR A 26 3.61 0.94 -1.81
C THR A 26 2.36 1.40 -2.56
N PRO A 27 1.20 0.73 -2.38
CA PRO A 27 -0.05 1.17 -2.98
C PRO A 27 -0.42 2.62 -2.66
N MET A 28 -0.19 3.08 -1.42
CA MET A 28 -0.46 4.45 -1.01
C MET A 28 0.48 5.46 -1.67
N GLU A 29 1.78 5.17 -1.73
CA GLU A 29 2.76 6.03 -2.41
C GLU A 29 2.46 6.15 -3.91
N TYR A 30 2.12 5.04 -4.57
CA TYR A 30 1.74 5.05 -5.98
C TYR A 30 0.53 5.95 -6.23
N ARG A 31 -0.53 5.82 -5.39
CA ARG A 31 -1.73 6.69 -5.46
C ARG A 31 -1.38 8.17 -5.30
N LEU A 32 -0.53 8.49 -4.32
CA LEU A 32 -0.10 9.87 -4.08
C LEU A 32 0.74 10.42 -5.23
N SER A 33 1.58 9.58 -5.85
CA SER A 33 2.39 9.99 -7.01
C SER A 33 1.51 10.40 -8.20
N TYR A 34 0.41 9.68 -8.44
CA TYR A 34 -0.52 9.99 -9.53
C TYR A 34 -1.28 11.30 -9.27
N LEU A 35 -1.73 11.52 -8.03
CA LEU A 35 -2.46 12.74 -7.65
C LEU A 35 -1.58 14.01 -7.67
N LYS A 36 -0.26 13.88 -7.58
CA LYS A 36 0.66 15.03 -7.72
C LYS A 36 0.94 15.42 -9.18
N ILE A 37 0.65 14.52 -10.12
CA ILE A 37 0.90 14.71 -11.55
C ILE A 37 -0.38 15.16 -12.29
N ALA A 38 -1.56 14.89 -11.72
CA ALA A 38 -2.86 15.41 -12.16
C ALA A 38 -3.09 16.85 -11.69
#